data_AF-A0A2K4X4Z6-F1
#
_entry.id   AF-A0A2K4X4Z6-F1
#
_cell.length_a   1.000
_cell.length_b   1.000
_cell.length_c   1.000
_cell.angle_alpha   90.00
_cell.angle_beta   90.00
_cell.angle_gamma   90.00
#
_symmetry.space_group_name_H-M   'P 1'
#
loop_
_entity.id
_entity.type
_entity.pdbx_description
1 polymer ?
#
loop_
_entity_poly.entity_id
_entity_poly.type
_entity_poly.pdbx_seq_one_letter_code
_entity_poly.pdbx_strand_id
1 'polypeptide(L)'
;MRTPLLAILLPLCLTACLETTSADTEQTTQNKLKEVPQTTLVENKKEHSKSAAQKLSNTELKKVSVEDIKTAKTELNSLIADNQCDTSEQCRVTPVGSRACGGPSSFAVYSTKTANETDVLAQSKKITSLESHYNAQNEMMSICQHLTTPSTQCVENKCVKLEGSAVSAF
;
A
#
# COMPACT_ATOMS: atom_id res chain seq x y z
N MET A 1 40.90 -15.58 -42.12
CA MET A 1 41.42 -16.31 -40.95
C MET A 1 40.23 -16.82 -40.17
N ARG A 2 40.17 -18.14 -39.94
CA ARG A 2 39.04 -18.87 -39.36
C ARG A 2 39.35 -19.22 -37.90
N THR A 3 38.27 -19.48 -37.13
CA THR A 3 38.15 -20.19 -35.84
C THR A 3 38.23 -19.35 -34.55
N PRO A 4 37.64 -19.80 -33.42
CA PRO A 4 36.43 -20.61 -33.29
C PRO A 4 35.45 -20.20 -32.16
N LEU A 5 34.22 -20.66 -32.37
CA LEU A 5 33.17 -21.05 -31.44
C LEU A 5 33.71 -21.66 -30.12
N LEU A 6 33.29 -21.14 -28.96
CA LEU A 6 33.39 -21.84 -27.69
C LEU A 6 31.98 -21.93 -27.08
N ALA A 7 31.31 -23.03 -27.40
CA ALA A 7 30.06 -23.43 -26.78
C ALA A 7 30.36 -23.93 -25.36
N ILE A 8 29.94 -23.19 -24.35
CA ILE A 8 30.01 -23.62 -22.95
C ILE A 8 28.64 -24.23 -22.60
N LEU A 9 28.60 -25.56 -22.67
CA LEU A 9 27.57 -26.41 -22.07
C LEU A 9 27.66 -26.29 -20.55
N LEU A 10 26.67 -25.66 -19.91
CA LEU A 10 26.50 -25.74 -18.46
C LEU A 10 25.51 -26.89 -18.14
N PRO A 11 25.90 -27.86 -17.29
CA PRO A 11 25.11 -29.04 -17.01
C PRO A 11 23.93 -28.72 -16.07
N LEU A 12 22.75 -29.20 -16.45
CA LEU A 12 21.59 -29.37 -15.58
C LEU A 12 21.94 -30.37 -14.48
N CYS A 13 22.21 -29.90 -13.27
CA CYS A 13 22.21 -30.74 -12.07
C CYS A 13 20.78 -30.78 -11.51
N LEU A 14 20.04 -31.84 -11.85
CA LEU A 14 18.86 -32.26 -11.09
C LEU A 14 19.33 -32.97 -9.82
N THR A 15 19.24 -32.32 -8.68
CA THR A 15 19.31 -33.00 -7.37
C THR A 15 17.90 -33.25 -6.87
N ALA A 16 17.50 -34.52 -6.93
CA ALA A 16 16.35 -35.08 -6.25
C ALA A 16 16.77 -35.69 -4.91
N CYS A 17 15.78 -35.91 -4.03
CA CYS A 17 15.81 -36.66 -2.75
C CYS A 17 16.26 -35.83 -1.52
N LEU A 18 15.63 -35.89 -0.33
CA LEU A 18 14.59 -36.79 0.19
C LEU A 18 13.99 -36.13 1.45
N GLU A 19 12.66 -36.15 1.61
CA GLU A 19 11.99 -35.83 2.87
C GLU A 19 12.46 -36.78 3.99
N THR A 20 12.81 -36.21 5.15
CA THR A 20 12.81 -36.93 6.42
C THR A 20 11.89 -36.16 7.36
N THR A 21 10.64 -36.60 7.44
CA THR A 21 9.72 -36.21 8.51
C THR A 21 9.65 -37.36 9.50
N SER A 22 10.27 -37.15 10.65
CA SER A 22 10.06 -37.98 11.83
C SER A 22 8.62 -37.82 12.29
N ALA A 23 7.92 -38.94 12.43
CA ALA A 23 6.75 -39.04 13.28
C ALA A 23 7.14 -38.67 14.71
N ASP A 24 6.30 -37.88 15.38
CA ASP A 24 5.67 -38.36 16.61
C ASP A 24 4.65 -37.36 17.17
N THR A 25 3.50 -37.95 17.50
CA THR A 25 2.62 -37.65 18.63
C THR A 25 1.60 -36.51 18.48
N GLU A 26 0.37 -37.00 18.25
CA GLU A 26 -0.91 -36.42 18.64
C GLU A 26 -0.85 -35.71 20.01
N GLN A 27 -1.43 -34.51 20.08
CA GLN A 27 -2.31 -34.20 21.20
C GLN A 27 -3.36 -33.15 20.81
N THR A 28 -4.50 -33.72 20.42
CA THR A 28 -5.84 -33.20 20.63
C THR A 28 -5.99 -32.52 21.99
N THR A 29 -6.43 -31.27 22.01
CA THR A 29 -7.49 -30.88 22.94
C THR A 29 -8.35 -29.79 22.31
N GLN A 30 -9.46 -30.25 21.76
CA GLN A 30 -10.63 -29.45 21.47
C GLN A 30 -11.12 -28.83 22.78
N ASN A 31 -11.45 -27.53 22.77
CA ASN A 31 -12.40 -27.02 23.74
C ASN A 31 -13.48 -26.19 23.05
N LYS A 32 -14.68 -26.46 23.54
CA LYS A 32 -15.98 -26.34 22.90
C LYS A 32 -16.64 -25.03 23.30
N LEU A 33 -17.02 -24.26 22.27
CA LEU A 33 -18.20 -23.41 22.11
C LEU A 33 -18.79 -22.75 23.37
N LYS A 34 -18.84 -21.41 23.37
CA LYS A 34 -20.05 -20.73 23.85
C LYS A 34 -20.40 -19.48 23.04
N GLU A 35 -21.58 -19.59 22.47
CA GLU A 35 -22.33 -18.61 21.72
C GLU A 35 -22.84 -17.46 22.61
N VAL A 36 -23.11 -16.37 21.91
CA VAL A 36 -23.51 -15.01 22.28
C VAL A 36 -24.83 -14.97 23.08
N PRO A 37 -25.11 -13.87 23.81
CA PRO A 37 -26.38 -13.21 23.53
C PRO A 37 -26.23 -11.71 23.22
N GLN A 38 -26.83 -11.35 22.09
CA GLN A 38 -27.23 -10.01 21.72
C GLN A 38 -28.26 -9.51 22.74
N THR A 39 -28.24 -8.22 23.05
CA THR A 39 -29.38 -7.56 23.69
C THR A 39 -29.57 -6.19 23.05
N THR A 40 -30.48 -6.19 22.07
CA THR A 40 -31.52 -5.22 21.77
C THR A 40 -31.25 -3.71 21.82
N LEU A 41 -31.49 -3.13 20.65
CA LEU A 41 -32.01 -1.80 20.36
C LEU A 41 -33.05 -1.31 21.38
N VAL A 42 -32.91 -0.06 21.83
CA VAL A 42 -34.08 0.79 22.15
C VAL A 42 -33.91 2.16 21.49
N GLU A 43 -34.93 2.41 20.70
CA GLU A 43 -35.36 3.57 19.95
C GLU A 43 -35.45 4.85 20.79
N ASN A 44 -35.09 5.99 20.20
CA ASN A 44 -35.74 7.25 20.54
C ASN A 44 -35.93 8.09 19.28
N LYS A 45 -37.13 7.97 18.72
CA LYS A 45 -37.69 8.88 17.73
C LYS A 45 -38.31 10.06 18.46
N LYS A 46 -37.83 11.28 18.17
CA LYS A 46 -38.71 12.45 18.14
C LYS A 46 -38.30 13.39 17.03
N GLU A 47 -39.18 13.46 16.04
CA GLU A 47 -39.24 14.40 14.95
C GLU A 47 -39.41 15.84 15.48
N HIS A 48 -38.74 16.80 14.85
CA HIS A 48 -39.38 18.07 14.56
C HIS A 48 -38.99 18.52 13.14
N SER A 49 -39.97 18.39 12.24
CA SER A 49 -39.98 19.05 10.94
C SER A 49 -39.99 20.55 11.14
N LYS A 50 -39.04 21.25 10.50
CA LYS A 50 -39.34 22.53 9.84
C LYS A 50 -38.34 22.78 8.72
N SER A 51 -38.82 22.53 7.51
CA SER A 51 -38.61 23.33 6.30
C SER A 51 -37.58 24.46 6.42
N ALA A 52 -36.40 24.21 5.89
CA ALA A 52 -35.65 25.21 5.13
C ALA A 52 -35.27 24.56 3.81
N ALA A 53 -36.09 24.80 2.78
CA ALA A 53 -35.70 24.59 1.41
C ALA A 53 -34.49 25.50 1.13
N GLN A 54 -33.30 24.94 1.31
CA GLN A 54 -32.06 25.58 0.89
C GLN A 54 -31.35 24.61 -0.05
N LYS A 55 -31.76 24.77 -1.32
CA LYS A 55 -30.86 24.84 -2.46
C LYS A 55 -29.89 23.65 -2.55
N LEU A 56 -30.41 22.58 -3.15
CA LEU A 56 -29.65 21.67 -4.00
C LEU A 56 -28.87 22.53 -5.00
N SER A 57 -27.68 22.95 -4.62
CA SER A 57 -26.69 23.51 -5.52
C SER A 57 -26.08 22.32 -6.22
N ASN A 58 -26.24 22.27 -7.54
CA ASN A 58 -25.58 21.31 -8.42
C ASN A 58 -24.06 21.43 -8.24
N THR A 59 -23.50 20.78 -7.23
CA THR A 59 -22.22 20.11 -7.39
C THR A 59 -22.60 18.76 -7.96
N GLU A 60 -22.78 18.73 -9.28
CA GLU A 60 -22.60 17.49 -10.04
C GLU A 60 -21.39 16.77 -9.43
N LEU A 61 -21.60 15.53 -9.04
CA LEU A 61 -20.56 14.62 -8.60
C LEU A 61 -19.43 14.67 -9.64
N LYS A 62 -18.39 15.47 -9.41
CA LYS A 62 -17.30 15.62 -10.36
C LYS A 62 -16.67 14.24 -10.51
N LYS A 63 -16.87 13.60 -11.66
CA LYS A 63 -16.21 12.34 -12.00
C LYS A 63 -14.71 12.57 -11.83
N VAL A 64 -14.05 11.70 -11.06
CA VAL A 64 -12.60 11.80 -10.89
C VAL A 64 -11.97 11.36 -12.20
N SER A 65 -11.08 12.17 -12.74
CA SER A 65 -10.36 11.85 -13.97
C SER A 65 -8.92 11.39 -13.67
N VAL A 66 -8.26 10.79 -14.66
CA VAL A 66 -6.85 10.39 -14.54
C VAL A 66 -5.96 11.61 -14.36
N GLU A 67 -6.35 12.76 -14.93
CA GLU A 67 -5.64 14.03 -14.83
C GLU A 67 -5.67 14.59 -13.40
N ASP A 68 -6.79 14.45 -12.66
CA ASP A 68 -6.87 14.82 -11.25
C ASP A 68 -5.85 14.01 -10.42
N ILE A 69 -5.78 12.69 -10.65
CA ILE A 69 -4.82 11.79 -9.98
C ILE A 69 -3.38 12.16 -10.34
N LYS A 70 -3.10 12.39 -11.63
CA LYS A 70 -1.76 12.75 -12.12
C LYS A 70 -1.30 14.07 -11.51
N THR A 71 -2.17 15.06 -11.44
CA THR A 71 -1.87 16.36 -10.83
C THR A 71 -1.51 16.18 -9.35
N ALA A 72 -2.32 15.43 -8.61
CA ALA A 72 -2.05 15.16 -7.20
C ALA A 72 -0.72 14.40 -6.99
N LYS A 73 -0.37 13.46 -7.87
CA LYS A 73 0.93 12.77 -7.83
C LYS A 73 2.10 13.71 -8.12
N THR A 74 1.96 14.62 -9.09
CA THR A 74 2.98 15.64 -9.37
C THR A 74 3.20 16.53 -8.16
N GLU A 75 2.12 17.01 -7.52
CA GLU A 75 2.19 17.79 -6.29
C GLU A 75 2.95 17.05 -5.18
N LEU A 76 2.64 15.75 -4.96
CA LEU A 76 3.38 14.93 -3.98
C LEU A 76 4.86 14.83 -4.35
N ASN A 77 5.17 14.53 -5.61
CA ASN A 77 6.55 14.41 -6.08
C ASN A 77 7.33 15.71 -5.88
N SER A 78 6.69 16.87 -6.02
CA SER A 78 7.31 18.16 -5.73
C SER A 78 7.59 18.35 -4.24
N LEU A 79 6.66 17.95 -3.36
CA LEU A 79 6.85 18.03 -1.90
C LEU A 79 8.04 17.18 -1.42
N ILE A 80 8.30 16.05 -2.09
CA ILE A 80 9.32 15.06 -1.70
C ILE A 80 10.54 15.05 -2.63
N ALA A 81 10.68 16.06 -3.50
CA ALA A 81 11.73 16.10 -4.51
C ALA A 81 13.12 16.17 -3.88
N ASP A 82 13.26 16.95 -2.81
CA ASP A 82 14.48 17.03 -2.03
C ASP A 82 14.48 15.94 -0.96
N ASN A 83 15.38 14.98 -1.10
CA ASN A 83 15.53 13.84 -0.20
C ASN A 83 16.79 13.95 0.69
N GLN A 84 17.35 15.14 0.86
CA GLN A 84 18.55 15.32 1.68
C GLN A 84 18.32 14.94 3.14
N CYS A 85 19.30 14.27 3.76
CA CYS A 85 19.26 13.84 5.15
C CYS A 85 20.66 13.93 5.82
N ASP A 86 20.62 14.02 7.14
CA ASP A 86 21.76 13.94 8.05
C ASP A 86 21.79 12.57 8.76
N THR A 87 20.61 12.05 9.11
CA THR A 87 20.47 10.74 9.78
C THR A 87 19.33 9.92 9.15
N SER A 88 19.40 8.59 9.29
CA SER A 88 18.35 7.69 8.79
C SER A 88 17.00 7.91 9.49
N GLU A 89 17.00 8.48 10.70
CA GLU A 89 15.79 8.87 11.44
C GLU A 89 15.02 10.02 10.80
N GLN A 90 15.53 10.64 9.74
CA GLN A 90 14.78 11.64 8.95
C GLN A 90 14.09 11.02 7.74
N CYS A 91 14.50 9.82 7.32
CA CYS A 91 13.90 9.14 6.19
C CYS A 91 12.59 8.48 6.62
N ARG A 92 11.51 8.83 5.93
CA ARG A 92 10.16 8.32 6.19
C ARG A 92 9.59 7.69 4.94
N VAL A 93 8.62 6.81 5.15
CA VAL A 93 7.87 6.14 4.10
C VAL A 93 6.39 6.36 4.34
N THR A 94 5.66 6.73 3.29
CA THR A 94 4.19 6.80 3.33
C THR A 94 3.58 5.95 2.22
N PRO A 95 2.49 5.20 2.49
CA PRO A 95 1.71 4.58 1.43
C PRO A 95 1.02 5.66 0.58
N VAL A 96 0.92 5.40 -0.72
CA VAL A 96 0.29 6.31 -1.69
C VAL A 96 -0.63 5.53 -2.61
N GLY A 97 -1.81 6.10 -2.85
CA GLY A 97 -2.76 5.58 -3.82
C GLY A 97 -3.62 4.42 -3.31
N SER A 98 -4.36 3.80 -4.23
CA SER A 98 -5.32 2.72 -4.00
C SER A 98 -5.40 1.81 -5.22
N ARG A 99 -5.12 0.52 -5.04
CA ARG A 99 -5.39 -0.52 -6.05
C ARG A 99 -6.85 -0.97 -5.93
N ALA A 100 -7.44 -1.45 -7.03
CA ALA A 100 -8.83 -1.92 -7.03
C ALA A 100 -9.08 -3.10 -6.07
N CYS A 101 -8.09 -3.98 -5.90
CA CYS A 101 -8.12 -5.06 -4.91
C CYS A 101 -7.85 -4.61 -3.46
N GLY A 102 -7.68 -3.31 -3.22
CA GLY A 102 -7.26 -2.74 -1.94
C GLY A 102 -5.74 -2.58 -1.80
N GLY A 103 -5.34 -1.86 -0.75
CA GLY A 103 -3.94 -1.51 -0.47
C GLY A 103 -3.41 -0.36 -1.31
N PRO A 104 -2.22 0.18 -0.97
CA PRO A 104 -1.60 1.27 -1.72
C PRO A 104 -1.14 0.81 -3.10
N SER A 105 -1.05 1.75 -4.05
CA SER A 105 -0.46 1.49 -5.36
C SER A 105 1.05 1.67 -5.37
N SER A 106 1.60 2.43 -4.41
CA SER A 106 3.05 2.57 -4.20
C SER A 106 3.40 3.08 -2.80
N PHE A 107 4.70 3.19 -2.51
CA PHE A 107 5.23 3.86 -1.34
C PHE A 107 6.16 5.00 -1.75
N ALA A 108 5.93 6.18 -1.19
CA ALA A 108 6.78 7.35 -1.33
C ALA A 108 7.78 7.42 -0.17
N VAL A 109 9.04 7.71 -0.50
CA VAL A 109 10.11 8.00 0.47
C VAL A 109 10.35 9.50 0.46
N TYR A 110 10.52 10.06 1.65
CA TYR A 110 10.80 11.48 1.82
C TYR A 110 11.68 11.71 3.04
N SER A 111 12.30 12.89 3.11
CA SER A 111 13.07 13.34 4.27
C SER A 111 12.27 14.36 5.08
N THR A 112 12.15 14.16 6.39
CA THR A 112 11.55 15.15 7.31
C THR A 112 12.43 16.38 7.51
N LYS A 113 13.67 16.36 7.01
CA LYS A 113 14.56 17.53 6.99
C LYS A 113 14.07 18.60 6.00
N THR A 114 13.53 18.16 4.87
CA THR A 114 13.26 19.02 3.70
C THR A 114 11.77 19.09 3.37
N ALA A 115 11.00 18.06 3.71
CA ALA A 115 9.57 18.00 3.46
C ALA A 115 8.77 18.09 4.77
N ASN A 116 7.66 18.83 4.74
CA ASN A 116 6.70 18.86 5.84
C ASN A 116 5.87 17.57 5.84
N GLU A 117 5.98 16.79 6.92
CA GLU A 117 5.29 15.50 7.06
C GLU A 117 3.76 15.63 6.96
N THR A 118 3.17 16.70 7.49
CA THR A 118 1.71 16.88 7.45
C THR A 118 1.22 17.06 6.02
N ASP A 119 1.93 17.85 5.21
CA ASP A 119 1.58 18.10 3.81
C ASP A 119 1.77 16.83 2.96
N VAL A 120 2.86 16.09 3.18
CA VAL A 120 3.13 14.82 2.50
C VAL A 120 2.03 13.79 2.80
N LEU A 121 1.63 13.65 4.06
CA LEU A 121 0.57 12.72 4.46
C LEU A 121 -0.80 13.15 3.93
N ALA A 122 -1.11 14.45 3.97
CA ALA A 122 -2.35 14.99 3.42
C ALA A 122 -2.44 14.73 1.91
N GLN A 123 -1.35 14.98 1.18
CA GLN A 123 -1.29 14.76 -0.25
C GLN A 123 -1.35 13.28 -0.62
N SER A 124 -0.70 12.41 0.16
CA SER A 124 -0.78 10.96 -0.02
C SER A 124 -2.22 10.45 0.13
N LYS A 125 -2.93 10.93 1.17
CA LYS A 125 -4.36 10.61 1.39
C LYS A 125 -5.26 11.12 0.26
N LYS A 126 -4.98 12.33 -0.27
CA LYS A 126 -5.69 12.89 -1.44
C LYS A 126 -5.56 11.96 -2.63
N ILE A 127 -4.35 11.48 -2.95
CA ILE A 127 -4.12 10.52 -4.05
C ILE A 127 -4.87 9.21 -3.81
N THR A 128 -4.80 8.65 -2.59
CA THR A 128 -5.54 7.43 -2.23
C THR A 128 -7.05 7.58 -2.43
N SER A 129 -7.63 8.71 -2.03
CA SER A 129 -9.04 9.01 -2.24
C SER A 129 -9.41 9.12 -3.71
N LEU A 130 -8.61 9.86 -4.50
CA LEU A 130 -8.83 10.01 -5.95
C LEU A 130 -8.75 8.66 -6.68
N GLU A 131 -7.72 7.85 -6.40
CA GLU A 131 -7.60 6.52 -6.99
C GLU A 131 -8.73 5.58 -6.56
N SER A 132 -9.14 5.62 -5.29
CA SER A 132 -10.27 4.81 -4.80
C SER A 132 -11.58 5.18 -5.49
N HIS A 133 -11.86 6.48 -5.64
CA HIS A 133 -13.05 6.94 -6.35
C HIS A 133 -12.99 6.59 -7.84
N TYR A 134 -11.84 6.77 -8.48
CA TYR A 134 -11.66 6.38 -9.87
C TYR A 134 -11.86 4.88 -10.07
N ASN A 135 -11.33 4.03 -9.17
CA ASN A 135 -11.51 2.59 -9.24
C ASN A 135 -13.00 2.20 -9.15
N ALA A 136 -13.73 2.80 -8.20
CA ALA A 136 -15.17 2.56 -8.04
C ALA A 136 -15.99 3.08 -9.24
N GLN A 137 -15.66 4.27 -9.76
CA GLN A 137 -16.37 4.91 -10.87
C GLN A 137 -16.25 4.15 -12.19
N ASN A 138 -15.16 3.41 -12.40
CA ASN A 138 -14.88 2.73 -13.66
C ASN A 138 -14.85 1.20 -13.50
N GLU A 139 -15.36 0.67 -12.38
CA GLU A 139 -15.43 -0.77 -12.07
C GLU A 139 -14.09 -1.48 -12.31
N MET A 140 -13.00 -0.81 -11.92
CA MET A 140 -11.65 -1.30 -12.17
C MET A 140 -11.42 -2.62 -11.43
N MET A 141 -10.67 -3.53 -12.06
CA MET A 141 -10.20 -4.76 -11.45
C MET A 141 -8.67 -4.80 -11.48
N SER A 142 -8.07 -5.36 -10.44
CA SER A 142 -6.62 -5.58 -10.34
C SER A 142 -6.33 -6.90 -9.66
N ILE A 143 -5.13 -7.46 -9.89
CA ILE A 143 -4.65 -8.60 -9.11
C ILE A 143 -4.46 -8.22 -7.63
N CYS A 144 -4.80 -9.13 -6.72
CA CYS A 144 -4.54 -9.00 -5.28
C CYS A 144 -3.06 -9.31 -4.99
N GLN A 145 -2.26 -8.26 -4.77
CA GLN A 145 -0.85 -8.41 -4.41
C GLN A 145 -0.56 -7.54 -3.20
N HIS A 146 0.06 -8.14 -2.19
CA HIS A 146 0.58 -7.40 -1.05
C HIS A 146 1.87 -6.69 -1.45
N LEU A 147 1.92 -5.37 -1.27
CA LEU A 147 3.14 -4.58 -1.41
C LEU A 147 3.75 -4.39 -0.03
N THR A 148 4.95 -4.94 0.17
CA THR A 148 5.69 -4.74 1.42
C THR A 148 6.22 -3.31 1.49
N THR A 149 6.03 -2.65 2.62
CA THR A 149 6.62 -1.35 2.89
C THR A 149 8.15 -1.46 2.84
N PRO A 150 8.86 -0.67 2.02
CA PRO A 150 10.31 -0.71 1.98
C PRO A 150 10.90 -0.13 3.26
N SER A 151 12.07 -0.63 3.68
CA SER A 151 12.90 0.10 4.65
C SER A 151 13.66 1.23 3.97
N THR A 152 14.10 2.20 4.75
CA THR A 152 14.85 3.38 4.24
C THR A 152 16.07 3.68 5.09
N GLN A 153 17.08 4.26 4.46
CA GLN A 153 18.31 4.71 5.12
C GLN A 153 18.78 6.03 4.54
N CYS A 154 19.51 6.81 5.34
CA CYS A 154 20.29 7.94 4.84
C CYS A 154 21.63 7.43 4.32
N VAL A 155 21.82 7.46 3.00
CA VAL A 155 23.06 7.03 2.32
C VAL A 155 23.54 8.21 1.49
N GLU A 156 24.80 8.61 1.68
CA GLU A 156 25.40 9.76 1.00
C GLU A 156 24.52 11.04 1.08
N ASN A 157 24.03 11.30 2.30
CA ASN A 157 23.13 12.42 2.59
C ASN A 157 21.79 12.41 1.82
N LYS A 158 21.36 11.26 1.29
CA LYS A 158 20.07 11.11 0.62
C LYS A 158 19.26 9.96 1.21
N CYS A 159 17.97 10.18 1.38
CA CYS A 159 17.04 9.12 1.75
C CYS A 159 16.84 8.17 0.57
N VAL A 160 17.21 6.91 0.76
CA VAL A 160 17.08 5.85 -0.25
C VAL A 160 16.23 4.70 0.28
N LYS A 161 15.60 3.97 -0.63
CA LYS A 161 14.95 2.68 -0.33
C LYS A 161 16.03 1.61 -0.19
N LEU A 162 15.86 0.72 0.79
CA LEU A 162 16.67 -0.48 0.90
C LEU A 162 15.97 -1.61 0.15
N GLU A 163 16.57 -2.07 -0.93
CA GLU A 163 16.12 -3.28 -1.63
C GLU A 163 16.39 -4.50 -0.72
N GLY A 164 15.40 -5.39 -0.56
CA GLY A 164 15.60 -6.66 0.15
C GLY A 164 15.15 -6.75 1.61
N SER A 165 14.42 -5.77 2.15
CA SER A 165 13.82 -5.89 3.51
C SER A 165 12.69 -6.93 3.62
N ALA A 166 12.39 -7.63 2.51
CA ALA A 166 11.47 -8.75 2.43
C ALA A 166 12.18 -10.01 1.91
N VAL A 167 13.32 -10.38 2.48
CA VAL A 167 13.70 -11.80 2.49
C VAL A 167 13.13 -12.35 3.78
N SER A 168 11.95 -12.97 3.68
CA SER A 168 11.42 -13.82 4.72
C SER A 168 12.51 -14.83 5.11
N ALA A 169 13.11 -14.62 6.29
CA ALA A 169 13.88 -15.65 6.95
C ALA A 169 12.86 -16.62 7.58
N PHE A 170 12.42 -17.59 6.78
CA PHE A 170 11.77 -18.81 7.25
C PHE A 170 12.48 -19.99 6.59
#